data_AF-A0A8C5RIY6-F1
#
_entry.id   AF-A0A8C5RIY6-F1
#
_cell.length_a   1.000
_cell.length_b   1.000
_cell.length_c   1.000
_cell.angle_alpha   90.00
_cell.angle_beta   90.00
_cell.angle_gamma   90.00
#
_symmetry.space_group_name_H-M   'P 1'
#
loop_
_entity.id
_entity.type
_entity.pdbx_description
1 polymer ?
#
loop_
_entity_poly.entity_id
_entity_poly.type
_entity_poly.pdbx_seq_one_letter_code
_entity_poly.pdbx_strand_id
1 'polypeptide(L)'
;MEILSMCRSSKSIQDFLVWHSVVWSTSVFKNLPFFRYPSVSCEILTSDVTQINDALGEDESLLRRLYGFLQSGGILNPLLASFFSKVMGILINRKTDQIVAFLRKKDDFVNLLLHHIGTSAIMDLLLRLLTCVEQSQLRQDVFNWLNEEKIVQRLIGMIHSSKDDNQHSNASQSLCDIIRLSREQMIQIQDSPEPDQLLATLEKGVCVGRSCQERSVGSQVLPQSGW
;
A
#
# COMPACT_ATOMS: atom_id res chain seq x y z
N MET A 1 -1.65 -22.60 20.38
CA MET A 1 -3.01 -22.13 20.75
C MET A 1 -2.99 -20.84 21.55
N GLU A 2 -2.05 -20.62 22.47
CA GLU A 2 -1.98 -19.36 23.25
C GLU A 2 -1.81 -18.10 22.38
N ILE A 3 -0.93 -18.13 21.37
CA ILE A 3 -0.69 -16.96 20.49
C ILE A 3 -1.99 -16.49 19.82
N LEU A 4 -2.83 -17.42 19.33
CA LEU A 4 -4.11 -17.10 18.68
C LEU A 4 -5.19 -16.63 19.67
N SER A 5 -5.21 -17.21 20.88
CA SER A 5 -6.07 -16.76 21.98
C SER A 5 -5.69 -15.35 22.48
N MET A 6 -4.39 -15.02 22.50
CA MET A 6 -3.86 -13.72 22.94
C MET A 6 -4.11 -12.62 21.91
N CYS A 7 -3.94 -12.96 20.64
CA CYS A 7 -4.31 -12.18 19.48
C CYS A 7 -5.77 -11.68 19.53
N ARG A 8 -6.68 -12.47 20.11
CA ARG A 8 -8.11 -12.14 20.26
C ARG A 8 -8.42 -11.09 21.35
N SER A 9 -7.46 -10.74 22.22
CA SER A 9 -7.68 -9.87 23.40
C SER A 9 -7.16 -8.40 23.28
N SER A 10 -6.11 -8.12 22.50
CA SER A 10 -5.53 -6.76 22.25
C SER A 10 -6.21 -5.84 21.20
N LYS A 11 -6.60 -4.60 21.54
CA LYS A 11 -7.44 -3.71 20.70
C LYS A 11 -6.82 -3.21 19.36
N SER A 12 -5.52 -3.33 19.13
CA SER A 12 -4.81 -2.98 17.88
C SER A 12 -3.49 -3.76 17.79
N ILE A 13 -2.78 -3.75 16.65
CA ILE A 13 -1.39 -4.27 16.61
C ILE A 13 -0.44 -3.47 17.51
N GLN A 14 -0.68 -2.17 17.69
CA GLN A 14 0.06 -1.39 18.68
C GLN A 14 -0.21 -1.95 20.09
N ASP A 15 -1.45 -2.34 20.42
CA ASP A 15 -1.76 -3.03 21.68
C ASP A 15 -1.25 -4.47 21.70
N PHE A 16 -1.18 -5.19 20.59
CA PHE A 16 -0.55 -6.52 20.57
C PHE A 16 0.95 -6.42 20.90
N LEU A 17 1.60 -5.35 20.45
CA LEU A 17 3.00 -5.03 20.73
C LEU A 17 3.20 -4.38 22.12
N VAL A 18 2.21 -3.65 22.65
CA VAL A 18 2.29 -2.92 23.93
C VAL A 18 1.71 -3.71 25.13
N TRP A 19 0.68 -4.53 24.95
CA TRP A 19 -0.01 -5.28 26.03
C TRP A 19 0.83 -6.46 26.56
N HIS A 20 1.88 -6.84 25.83
CA HIS A 20 2.95 -7.70 26.32
C HIS A 20 3.87 -6.99 27.36
N SER A 21 3.74 -5.67 27.57
CA SER A 21 4.43 -4.96 28.67
C SER A 21 3.72 -5.09 30.03
N VAL A 22 2.41 -5.40 30.05
CA VAL A 22 1.62 -5.42 31.29
C VAL A 22 1.39 -6.83 31.82
N VAL A 23 1.22 -7.85 30.97
CA VAL A 23 0.90 -9.24 31.42
C VAL A 23 2.10 -10.19 31.50
N TRP A 24 3.23 -9.88 30.88
CA TRP A 24 4.48 -10.67 31.01
C TRP A 24 5.32 -10.30 32.25
N SER A 25 4.66 -10.04 33.38
CA SER A 25 5.31 -9.73 34.67
C SER A 25 5.89 -10.94 35.41
N THR A 26 5.75 -12.17 34.90
CA THR A 26 6.37 -13.37 35.49
C THR A 26 7.76 -13.67 34.89
N SER A 27 8.74 -12.96 35.45
CA SER A 27 10.09 -13.43 35.81
C SER A 27 11.16 -13.79 34.76
N VAL A 28 10.93 -13.86 33.44
CA VAL A 28 12.01 -14.31 32.51
C VAL A 28 12.64 -13.19 31.66
N PHE A 29 11.92 -12.10 31.32
CA PHE A 29 12.41 -11.12 30.34
C PHE A 29 12.38 -9.67 30.84
N LYS A 30 12.77 -9.45 32.10
CA LYS A 30 12.82 -8.11 32.74
C LYS A 30 13.85 -7.13 32.15
N ASN A 31 14.66 -7.51 31.14
CA ASN A 31 15.83 -6.73 30.71
C ASN A 31 16.04 -6.57 29.19
N LEU A 32 15.02 -6.76 28.32
CA LEU A 32 15.21 -6.60 26.87
C LEU A 32 14.59 -5.30 26.31
N PRO A 33 15.31 -4.54 25.46
CA PRO A 33 14.86 -3.25 24.94
C PRO A 33 13.66 -3.35 23.99
N PHE A 34 12.83 -2.30 23.99
CA PHE A 34 11.56 -2.11 23.26
C PHE A 34 11.56 -2.59 21.79
N PHE A 35 12.69 -2.47 21.07
CA PHE A 35 12.82 -2.85 19.67
C PHE A 35 12.84 -4.36 19.40
N ARG A 36 13.09 -5.22 20.40
CA ARG A 36 13.17 -6.68 20.21
C ARG A 36 11.80 -7.36 20.12
N TYR A 37 10.73 -6.74 20.62
CA TYR A 37 9.39 -7.34 20.60
C TYR A 37 8.69 -7.25 19.23
N PRO A 38 8.72 -6.11 18.50
CA PRO A 38 8.11 -6.03 17.17
C PRO A 38 8.82 -6.90 16.13
N SER A 39 10.15 -7.00 16.18
CA SER A 39 10.91 -7.83 15.24
C SER A 39 10.60 -9.31 15.45
N VAL A 40 10.61 -9.81 16.70
CA VAL A 40 10.32 -11.22 17.00
C VAL A 40 8.86 -11.56 16.68
N SER A 41 7.92 -10.67 17.01
CA SER A 41 6.52 -10.86 16.67
C SER A 41 6.31 -10.88 15.16
N CYS A 42 6.96 -9.98 14.41
CA CYS A 42 6.94 -10.00 12.96
C CYS A 42 7.50 -11.33 12.42
N GLU A 43 8.65 -11.79 12.90
CA GLU A 43 9.23 -13.06 12.47
C GLU A 43 8.29 -14.25 12.71
N ILE A 44 7.60 -14.29 13.86
CA ILE A 44 6.59 -15.33 14.14
C ILE A 44 5.38 -15.22 13.20
N LEU A 45 4.83 -14.02 13.02
CA LEU A 45 3.66 -13.79 12.15
C LEU A 45 3.97 -14.00 10.66
N THR A 46 5.24 -13.82 10.27
CA THR A 46 5.73 -14.02 8.91
C THR A 46 6.39 -15.39 8.71
N SER A 47 6.37 -16.24 9.75
CA SER A 47 6.94 -17.57 9.67
C SER A 47 6.12 -18.45 8.72
N ASP A 48 6.77 -19.46 8.16
CA ASP A 48 6.12 -20.43 7.27
C ASP A 48 5.27 -21.47 8.03
N VAL A 49 4.67 -21.06 9.14
CA VAL A 49 3.79 -21.90 9.95
C VAL A 49 2.37 -21.68 9.46
N THR A 50 1.81 -22.66 8.74
CA THR A 50 0.48 -22.58 8.13
C THR A 50 -0.60 -22.26 9.14
N GLN A 51 -0.59 -22.86 10.34
CA GLN A 51 -1.60 -22.60 11.37
C GLN A 51 -1.65 -21.15 11.84
N ILE A 52 -0.52 -20.43 11.82
CA ILE A 52 -0.46 -19.01 12.17
C ILE A 52 -1.05 -18.17 11.04
N ASN A 53 -0.64 -18.45 9.80
CA ASN A 53 -1.12 -17.74 8.62
C ASN A 53 -2.63 -17.97 8.37
N ASP A 54 -3.11 -19.20 8.58
CA ASP A 54 -4.52 -19.58 8.49
C ASP A 54 -5.35 -18.81 9.50
N ALA A 55 -4.94 -18.81 10.77
CA ALA A 55 -5.66 -18.11 11.81
C ALA A 55 -5.65 -16.58 11.62
N LEU A 56 -4.56 -15.99 11.10
CA LEU A 56 -4.52 -14.57 10.77
C LEU A 56 -5.43 -14.22 9.59
N GLY A 57 -5.47 -15.06 8.55
CA GLY A 57 -6.29 -14.83 7.36
C GLY A 57 -7.79 -15.10 7.56
N GLU A 58 -8.15 -15.96 8.52
CA GLU A 58 -9.53 -16.41 8.73
C GLU A 58 -10.22 -15.70 9.91
N ASP A 59 -9.46 -15.23 10.91
CA ASP A 59 -10.01 -14.49 12.04
C ASP A 59 -10.12 -12.99 11.72
N GLU A 60 -11.31 -12.55 11.34
CA GLU A 60 -11.55 -11.14 11.00
C GLU A 60 -11.22 -10.18 12.16
N SER A 61 -11.31 -10.62 13.43
CA SER A 61 -10.94 -9.78 14.57
C SER A 61 -9.44 -9.48 14.58
N LEU A 62 -8.63 -10.43 14.10
CA LEU A 62 -7.19 -10.26 13.94
C LEU A 62 -6.84 -9.35 12.79
N LEU A 63 -7.48 -9.54 11.65
CA LEU A 63 -7.33 -8.67 10.49
C LEU A 63 -7.69 -7.22 10.84
N ARG A 64 -8.76 -6.99 11.59
CA ARG A 64 -9.14 -5.63 12.06
C ARG A 64 -8.06 -5.01 12.95
N ARG A 65 -7.37 -5.79 13.77
CA ARG A 65 -6.30 -5.29 14.66
C ARG A 65 -5.03 -4.94 13.89
N LEU A 66 -4.67 -5.78 12.92
CA LEU A 66 -3.60 -5.52 11.97
C LEU A 66 -3.92 -4.26 11.16
N TYR A 67 -5.11 -4.18 10.59
CA TYR A 67 -5.63 -3.03 9.86
C TYR A 67 -5.63 -1.74 10.67
N GLY A 68 -5.93 -1.81 11.98
CA GLY A 68 -5.92 -0.66 12.89
C GLY A 68 -4.57 0.08 12.96
N PHE A 69 -3.46 -0.54 12.54
CA PHE A 69 -2.18 0.14 12.36
C PHE A 69 -2.27 1.31 11.36
N LEU A 70 -2.97 1.12 10.24
CA LEU A 70 -3.18 2.16 9.23
C LEU A 70 -4.10 3.28 9.72
N GLN A 71 -5.03 2.97 10.62
CA GLN A 71 -5.98 3.93 11.19
C GLN A 71 -5.33 4.88 12.21
N SER A 72 -4.04 4.73 12.50
CA SER A 72 -3.32 5.70 13.32
C SER A 72 -3.25 7.05 12.58
N GLY A 73 -3.75 8.11 13.20
CA GLY A 73 -3.83 9.45 12.59
C GLY A 73 -2.50 10.23 12.54
N GLY A 74 -1.40 9.61 12.97
CA GLY A 74 -0.06 10.21 12.97
C GLY A 74 0.85 9.57 11.92
N ILE A 75 2.05 10.14 11.74
CA ILE A 75 3.06 9.56 10.85
C ILE A 75 3.44 8.16 11.36
N LEU A 76 3.36 7.17 10.48
CA LEU A 76 3.75 5.80 10.82
C LEU A 76 5.24 5.72 11.15
N ASN A 77 5.57 4.88 12.13
CA ASN A 77 6.96 4.50 12.34
C ASN A 77 7.43 3.63 11.15
N PRO A 78 8.47 4.02 10.39
CA PRO A 78 8.88 3.29 9.18
C PRO A 78 9.28 1.83 9.45
N LEU A 79 9.88 1.54 10.60
CA LEU A 79 10.23 0.17 11.00
C LEU A 79 8.97 -0.67 11.24
N LEU A 80 8.02 -0.16 12.02
CA LEU A 80 6.76 -0.86 12.24
C LEU A 80 5.94 -1.01 10.96
N ALA A 81 5.98 -0.01 10.07
CA ALA A 81 5.35 -0.07 8.76
C ALA A 81 5.98 -1.18 7.89
N SER A 82 7.29 -1.37 7.98
CA SER A 82 7.97 -2.48 7.28
C SER A 82 7.51 -3.85 7.78
N PHE A 83 7.35 -4.02 9.10
CA PHE A 83 6.80 -5.25 9.68
C PHE A 83 5.34 -5.48 9.30
N PHE A 84 4.52 -4.43 9.39
CA PHE A 84 3.13 -4.45 8.95
C PHE A 84 3.01 -4.88 7.49
N SER A 85 3.76 -4.22 6.60
CA SER A 85 3.75 -4.53 5.17
C SER A 85 4.26 -5.94 4.88
N LYS A 86 5.26 -6.43 5.63
CA LYS A 86 5.76 -7.81 5.50
C LYS A 86 4.66 -8.81 5.84
N VAL A 87 3.96 -8.63 6.97
CA VAL A 87 2.84 -9.50 7.38
C VAL A 87 1.70 -9.44 6.36
N MET A 88 1.23 -8.24 6.00
CA MET A 88 0.16 -8.07 5.01
C MET A 88 0.53 -8.66 3.66
N GLY A 89 1.78 -8.50 3.20
CA GLY A 89 2.25 -9.07 1.95
C GLY A 89 2.21 -10.59 1.92
N ILE A 90 2.57 -11.26 3.03
CA ILE A 90 2.44 -12.72 3.14
C ILE A 90 0.98 -13.15 3.12
N LEU A 91 0.10 -12.42 3.82
CA LEU A 91 -1.32 -12.70 3.83
C LEU A 91 -1.96 -12.49 2.44
N ILE A 92 -1.60 -11.42 1.72
CA ILE A 92 -2.05 -11.21 0.33
C ILE A 92 -1.60 -12.35 -0.57
N ASN A 93 -0.38 -12.86 -0.39
CA ASN A 93 0.15 -13.94 -1.22
C ASN A 93 -0.46 -15.32 -0.89
N ARG A 94 -0.77 -15.59 0.38
CA ARG A 94 -1.22 -16.93 0.84
C ARG A 94 -2.72 -17.07 1.02
N LYS A 95 -3.42 -15.97 1.29
CA LYS A 95 -4.86 -15.90 1.60
C LYS A 95 -5.52 -14.81 0.76
N THR A 96 -5.16 -14.76 -0.52
CA THR A 96 -5.48 -13.66 -1.44
C THR A 96 -6.96 -13.32 -1.44
N ASP A 97 -7.84 -14.31 -1.67
CA ASP A 97 -9.29 -14.10 -1.68
C ASP A 97 -9.82 -13.51 -0.38
N GLN A 98 -9.42 -14.07 0.77
CA GLN A 98 -9.91 -13.63 2.08
C GLN A 98 -9.44 -12.21 2.38
N ILE A 99 -8.17 -11.90 2.09
CA ILE A 99 -7.58 -10.60 2.39
C ILE A 99 -8.10 -9.53 1.45
N VAL A 100 -8.19 -9.79 0.15
CA VAL A 100 -8.78 -8.86 -0.82
C VAL A 100 -10.24 -8.58 -0.46
N ALA A 101 -11.03 -9.63 -0.15
CA ALA A 101 -12.41 -9.45 0.28
C ALA A 101 -12.53 -8.65 1.58
N PHE A 102 -11.62 -8.84 2.54
CA PHE A 102 -11.57 -8.05 3.77
C PHE A 102 -11.25 -6.58 3.48
N LEU A 103 -10.23 -6.29 2.67
CA LEU A 103 -9.79 -4.93 2.35
C LEU A 103 -10.85 -4.16 1.54
N ARG A 104 -11.52 -4.83 0.59
CA ARG A 104 -12.60 -4.23 -0.21
C ARG A 104 -13.82 -3.83 0.62
N LYS A 105 -14.04 -4.46 1.77
CA LYS A 105 -15.10 -4.07 2.72
C LYS A 105 -14.75 -2.83 3.57
N LYS A 106 -13.54 -2.27 3.40
CA LYS A 106 -13.05 -1.11 4.15
C LYS A 106 -12.98 0.10 3.22
N ASP A 107 -14.03 0.91 3.25
CA ASP A 107 -14.16 2.14 2.43
C ASP A 107 -13.03 3.15 2.70
N ASP A 108 -12.39 3.07 3.88
CA ASP A 108 -11.25 3.92 4.27
C ASP A 108 -9.89 3.36 3.82
N PHE A 109 -9.79 2.13 3.31
CA PHE A 109 -8.47 1.51 3.06
C PHE A 109 -7.61 2.26 2.05
N VAL A 110 -8.14 2.58 0.86
CA VAL A 110 -7.37 3.33 -0.14
C VAL A 110 -7.05 4.73 0.38
N ASN A 111 -7.96 5.32 1.16
CA ASN A 111 -7.71 6.59 1.85
C ASN A 111 -6.51 6.52 2.79
N LEU A 112 -6.43 5.49 3.62
CA LEU A 112 -5.34 5.29 4.56
C LEU A 112 -4.02 4.93 3.87
N LEU A 113 -4.06 4.11 2.81
CA LEU A 113 -2.87 3.81 2.01
C LEU A 113 -2.24 5.09 1.45
N LEU A 114 -3.06 5.95 0.84
CA LEU A 114 -2.57 7.20 0.25
C LEU A 114 -2.14 8.21 1.32
N HIS A 115 -2.84 8.27 2.45
CA HIS A 115 -2.43 9.11 3.58
C HIS A 115 -1.00 8.77 4.05
N HIS A 116 -0.66 7.48 4.07
CA HIS A 116 0.62 6.97 4.56
C HIS A 116 1.65 6.65 3.46
N ILE A 117 1.38 6.96 2.19
CA ILE A 117 2.21 6.55 1.05
C ILE A 117 3.64 7.11 1.10
N GLY A 118 3.88 8.19 1.84
CA GLY A 118 5.23 8.72 2.08
C GLY A 118 6.15 7.71 2.80
N THR A 119 5.59 6.71 3.47
CA THR A 119 6.34 5.58 4.01
C THR A 119 6.50 4.49 2.96
N SER A 120 7.73 4.20 2.51
CA SER A 120 7.99 3.26 1.40
C SER A 120 7.41 1.86 1.62
N ALA A 121 7.31 1.40 2.86
CA ALA A 121 6.66 0.12 3.17
C ALA A 121 5.17 0.10 2.80
N ILE A 122 4.47 1.23 2.90
CA ILE A 122 3.06 1.34 2.52
C ILE A 122 2.89 1.40 1.00
N MET A 123 3.80 2.10 0.30
CA MET A 123 3.89 2.04 -1.16
C MET A 123 4.10 0.59 -1.63
N ASP A 124 5.03 -0.12 -1.01
CA ASP A 124 5.31 -1.52 -1.34
C ASP A 124 4.11 -2.44 -1.07
N LEU A 125 3.31 -2.17 -0.02
CA LEU A 125 2.05 -2.87 0.20
C LEU A 125 1.04 -2.65 -0.94
N LEU A 126 0.91 -1.42 -1.46
CA LEU A 126 0.06 -1.13 -2.62
C LEU A 126 0.53 -1.93 -3.84
N LEU A 127 1.83 -1.97 -4.11
CA LEU A 127 2.38 -2.74 -5.22
C LEU A 127 2.18 -4.25 -5.05
N ARG A 128 2.32 -4.77 -3.83
CA ARG A 128 2.03 -6.18 -3.52
C ARG A 128 0.58 -6.55 -3.77
N LEU A 129 -0.37 -5.64 -3.50
CA LEU A 129 -1.78 -5.86 -3.81
C LEU A 129 -2.03 -6.00 -5.32
N LEU A 130 -1.26 -5.32 -6.15
CA LEU A 130 -1.37 -5.37 -7.62
C LEU A 130 -0.62 -6.55 -8.24
N THR A 131 0.46 -7.01 -7.59
CA THR A 131 1.40 -7.98 -8.17
C THR A 131 1.26 -9.40 -7.62
N CYS A 132 0.89 -9.56 -6.34
CA CYS A 132 0.81 -10.88 -5.70
C CYS A 132 -0.55 -11.58 -5.89
N VAL A 133 -1.50 -10.97 -6.59
CA VAL A 133 -2.81 -11.58 -6.87
C VAL A 133 -2.69 -12.43 -8.14
N GLU A 134 -2.37 -13.72 -7.99
CA GLU A 134 -2.10 -14.60 -9.13
C GLU A 134 -3.34 -14.89 -9.99
N GLN A 135 -4.52 -15.06 -9.37
CA GLN A 135 -5.76 -15.35 -10.09
C GLN A 135 -6.17 -14.17 -10.98
N SER A 136 -6.23 -14.41 -12.30
CA SER A 136 -6.48 -13.37 -13.31
C SER A 136 -7.77 -12.58 -13.05
N GLN A 137 -8.88 -13.27 -12.74
CA GLN A 137 -10.17 -12.62 -12.45
C GLN A 137 -10.10 -11.75 -11.20
N LEU A 138 -9.58 -12.28 -10.09
CA LEU A 138 -9.46 -11.52 -8.84
C LEU A 138 -8.53 -10.32 -9.01
N ARG A 139 -7.47 -10.46 -9.82
CA ARG A 139 -6.57 -9.36 -10.18
C ARG A 139 -7.32 -8.27 -10.92
N GLN A 140 -8.10 -8.60 -11.95
CA GLN A 140 -8.98 -7.64 -12.64
C GLN A 140 -9.93 -6.93 -11.67
N ASP A 141 -10.56 -7.68 -10.76
CA ASP A 141 -11.45 -7.12 -9.77
C ASP A 141 -10.74 -6.13 -8.83
N VAL A 142 -9.48 -6.39 -8.47
CA VAL A 142 -8.64 -5.48 -7.68
C VAL A 142 -8.32 -4.21 -8.47
N PHE A 143 -7.92 -4.32 -9.74
CA PHE A 143 -7.68 -3.15 -10.60
C PHE A 143 -8.95 -2.29 -10.75
N ASN A 144 -10.09 -2.93 -11.05
CA ASN A 144 -11.38 -2.25 -11.15
C ASN A 144 -11.77 -1.54 -9.85
N TRP A 145 -11.63 -2.20 -8.71
CA TRP A 145 -11.89 -1.58 -7.41
C TRP A 145 -10.98 -0.36 -7.14
N LEU A 146 -9.69 -0.45 -7.43
CA LEU A 146 -8.78 0.68 -7.27
C LEU A 146 -9.10 1.84 -8.24
N ASN A 147 -9.68 1.54 -9.41
CA ASN A 147 -10.21 2.55 -10.32
C ASN A 147 -11.43 3.28 -9.76
N GLU A 148 -12.38 2.53 -9.20
CA GLU A 148 -13.58 3.07 -8.56
C GLU A 148 -13.20 4.02 -7.42
N GLU A 149 -12.15 3.67 -6.67
CA GLU A 149 -11.52 4.50 -5.63
C GLU A 149 -10.70 5.68 -6.19
N LYS A 150 -10.64 5.84 -7.52
CA LYS A 150 -9.95 6.91 -8.25
C LYS A 150 -8.48 7.01 -7.89
N ILE A 151 -7.81 5.87 -7.70
CA ILE A 151 -6.44 5.85 -7.17
C ILE A 151 -5.48 6.67 -8.04
N VAL A 152 -5.62 6.62 -9.36
CA VAL A 152 -4.78 7.37 -10.30
C VAL A 152 -4.96 8.87 -10.11
N GLN A 153 -6.20 9.36 -10.13
CA GLN A 153 -6.49 10.79 -10.00
C GLN A 153 -5.99 11.31 -8.64
N ARG A 154 -6.11 10.49 -7.60
CA ARG A 154 -5.64 10.82 -6.26
C ARG A 154 -4.11 10.86 -6.19
N LEU A 155 -3.41 9.89 -6.79
CA LEU A 155 -1.95 9.88 -6.89
C LEU A 155 -1.44 11.10 -7.68
N ILE A 156 -2.07 11.44 -8.81
CA ILE A 156 -1.75 12.65 -9.59
C ILE A 156 -1.89 13.90 -8.73
N GLY A 157 -2.98 14.02 -7.96
CA GLY A 157 -3.20 15.14 -7.04
C GLY A 157 -2.17 15.26 -5.91
N MET A 158 -1.37 14.21 -5.66
CA MET A 158 -0.27 14.23 -4.69
C MET A 158 1.06 14.68 -5.29
N ILE A 159 1.19 14.67 -6.62
CA ILE A 159 2.41 15.09 -7.34
C ILE A 159 2.36 16.61 -7.51
N HIS A 160 2.76 17.34 -6.47
CA HIS A 160 2.89 18.79 -6.50
C HIS A 160 4.21 19.23 -5.85
N SER A 161 4.81 20.33 -6.30
CA SER A 161 6.11 20.83 -5.81
C SER A 161 6.08 21.39 -4.38
N SER A 162 4.90 21.46 -3.76
CA SER A 162 4.69 21.96 -2.39
C SER A 162 4.35 20.85 -1.38
N LYS A 163 4.38 19.59 -1.80
CA LYS A 163 4.12 18.41 -0.96
C LYS A 163 5.44 17.85 -0.42
N ASP A 164 5.36 17.00 0.59
CA ASP A 164 6.50 16.26 1.14
C ASP A 164 7.21 15.44 0.03
N ASP A 165 8.55 15.51 0.00
CA ASP A 165 9.37 14.91 -1.05
C ASP A 165 9.18 13.39 -1.15
N ASN A 166 8.98 12.69 -0.02
CA ASN A 166 8.76 11.25 -0.01
C ASN A 166 7.37 10.91 -0.54
N GLN A 167 6.34 11.67 -0.14
CA GLN A 167 4.99 11.51 -0.70
C GLN A 167 4.97 11.75 -2.21
N HIS A 168 5.64 12.80 -2.68
CA HIS A 168 5.74 13.12 -4.11
C HIS A 168 6.43 11.98 -4.89
N SER A 169 7.59 11.54 -4.40
CA SER A 169 8.39 10.51 -5.06
C SER A 169 7.66 9.17 -5.08
N ASN A 170 7.10 8.74 -3.95
CA ASN A 170 6.38 7.48 -3.85
C ASN A 170 5.07 7.50 -4.66
N ALA A 171 4.35 8.63 -4.70
CA ALA A 171 3.15 8.76 -5.52
C ALA A 171 3.47 8.69 -7.02
N SER A 172 4.54 9.37 -7.46
CA SER A 172 5.01 9.34 -8.85
C SER A 172 5.42 7.93 -9.26
N GLN A 173 6.20 7.24 -8.42
CA GLN A 173 6.62 5.87 -8.66
C GLN A 173 5.44 4.90 -8.70
N SER A 174 4.51 5.00 -7.73
CA SER A 174 3.29 4.19 -7.69
C SER A 174 2.47 4.35 -8.96
N LEU A 175 2.33 5.59 -9.47
CA LEU A 175 1.60 5.87 -10.70
C LEU A 175 2.27 5.21 -11.91
N CYS A 176 3.61 5.32 -12.04
CA CYS A 176 4.36 4.65 -13.09
C CYS A 176 4.19 3.12 -13.05
N ASP A 177 4.26 2.53 -11.85
CA ASP A 177 4.09 1.09 -11.67
C ASP A 177 2.66 0.63 -11.98
N ILE A 178 1.64 1.38 -11.55
CA ILE A 178 0.23 1.07 -11.90
C ILE A 178 0.04 1.08 -13.41
N ILE A 179 0.58 2.09 -14.13
CA ILE A 179 0.49 2.16 -15.60
C ILE A 179 1.18 0.96 -16.23
N ARG A 180 2.38 0.61 -15.77
CA ARG A 180 3.13 -0.54 -16.27
C ARG A 180 2.36 -1.85 -16.06
N LEU A 181 1.88 -2.09 -14.84
CA LEU A 181 1.15 -3.31 -14.47
C LEU A 181 -0.20 -3.43 -15.20
N SER A 182 -0.91 -2.31 -15.39
CA SER A 182 -2.16 -2.30 -16.18
C SER A 182 -1.91 -2.67 -17.65
N ARG A 183 -0.82 -2.21 -18.25
CA ARG A 183 -0.44 -2.61 -19.63
C ARG A 183 -0.06 -4.09 -19.73
N GLU A 184 0.71 -4.60 -18.76
CA GLU A 184 1.06 -6.02 -18.69
C GLU A 184 -0.19 -6.90 -18.60
N GLN A 185 -1.19 -6.46 -17.82
CA GLN A 185 -2.49 -7.13 -17.73
C GLN A 185 -3.23 -7.14 -19.08
N MET A 186 -3.24 -6.05 -19.84
CA MET A 186 -3.85 -6.00 -21.18
C MET A 186 -3.21 -6.98 -22.17
N ILE A 187 -1.88 -7.14 -22.13
CA ILE A 187 -1.16 -8.07 -23.00
C ILE A 187 -1.54 -9.53 -22.68
N GLN A 188 -1.79 -9.85 -21.41
CA GLN A 188 -2.28 -11.18 -21.01
C GLN A 188 -3.76 -11.43 -21.36
N ILE A 189 -4.56 -10.37 -21.56
CA ILE A 189 -6.00 -10.44 -21.88
C ILE A 189 -6.26 -10.49 -23.39
N GLN A 190 -5.24 -10.46 -24.26
CA GLN A 190 -5.39 -10.54 -25.73
C GLN A 190 -6.02 -11.85 -26.28
N ASP A 191 -6.63 -12.67 -25.43
CA ASP A 191 -7.61 -13.73 -25.78
C ASP A 191 -9.09 -13.34 -25.49
N SER A 192 -9.40 -12.08 -25.11
CA SER A 192 -10.76 -11.60 -24.82
C SER A 192 -11.05 -10.19 -25.41
N PRO A 193 -12.24 -9.93 -25.99
CA PRO A 193 -12.49 -8.79 -26.87
C PRO A 193 -12.93 -7.47 -26.19
N GLU A 194 -12.91 -7.32 -24.86
CA GLU A 194 -13.39 -6.08 -24.22
C GLU A 194 -12.26 -5.16 -23.69
N PRO A 195 -12.28 -3.86 -24.02
CA PRO A 195 -11.27 -2.90 -23.57
C PRO A 195 -11.49 -2.45 -22.12
N ASP A 196 -10.39 -2.27 -21.39
CA ASP A 196 -10.38 -1.86 -19.98
C ASP A 196 -10.75 -0.38 -19.77
N GLN A 197 -11.69 -0.16 -18.84
CA GLN A 197 -12.25 1.14 -18.50
C GLN A 197 -11.25 2.07 -17.79
N LEU A 198 -10.23 1.53 -17.11
CA LEU A 198 -9.13 2.30 -16.50
C LEU A 198 -8.30 3.01 -17.55
N LEU A 199 -7.90 2.27 -18.59
CA LEU A 199 -7.07 2.80 -19.66
C LEU A 199 -7.82 3.85 -20.46
N ALA A 200 -9.11 3.61 -20.75
CA ALA A 200 -9.96 4.61 -21.39
C ALA A 200 -10.12 5.90 -20.55
N THR A 201 -10.08 5.78 -19.23
CA THR A 201 -10.12 6.93 -18.31
C THR A 201 -8.78 7.67 -18.28
N LEU A 202 -7.66 6.95 -18.32
CA LEU A 202 -6.31 7.51 -18.42
C LEU A 202 -6.08 8.25 -19.73
N GLU A 203 -6.47 7.67 -20.87
CA GLU A 203 -6.30 8.27 -22.18
C GLU A 203 -7.14 9.55 -22.36
N LYS A 204 -8.34 9.60 -21.76
CA LYS A 204 -9.16 10.82 -21.74
C LYS A 204 -8.61 11.90 -20.79
N GLY A 205 -7.98 11.51 -19.69
CA GLY A 205 -7.40 12.44 -18.70
C GLY A 205 -6.03 13.00 -19.09
N VAL A 206 -5.23 12.27 -19.86
CA VAL A 206 -3.88 12.69 -20.31
C VAL A 206 -3.94 13.75 -21.43
N CYS A 207 -5.12 14.06 -21.98
CA CYS A 207 -5.33 15.20 -22.88
C CYS A 207 -5.22 16.60 -22.22
N VAL A 208 -4.60 16.74 -21.04
CA VAL A 208 -4.06 18.02 -20.55
C VAL A 208 -2.73 18.33 -21.27
N GLY A 209 -2.76 18.29 -22.60
CA GLY A 209 -1.69 18.71 -23.48
C GLY A 209 -2.03 20.04 -24.14
N ARG A 210 -2.31 21.09 -23.34
CA ARG A 210 -2.49 22.46 -23.86
C ARG A 210 -2.00 23.59 -22.94
N SER A 211 -1.25 23.31 -21.86
CA SER A 211 -0.77 24.40 -20.97
C SER A 211 0.75 24.60 -20.91
N CYS A 212 1.54 23.91 -21.75
CA CYS A 212 3.01 24.04 -21.75
C CYS A 212 3.60 24.61 -23.05
N GLN A 213 2.88 25.48 -23.78
CA GLN A 213 3.42 26.12 -25.00
C GLN A 213 3.69 27.64 -24.86
N GLU A 214 3.54 28.24 -23.68
CA GLU A 214 3.74 29.69 -23.51
C GLU A 214 4.71 30.00 -22.37
N ARG A 215 6.02 29.89 -22.64
CA ARG A 215 7.08 30.79 -22.12
C ARG A 215 8.45 30.39 -22.64
N SER A 216 8.88 31.10 -23.69
CA SER A 216 10.23 31.63 -23.94
C SER A 216 10.54 31.73 -25.43
N VAL A 217 9.77 32.59 -26.12
CA VAL A 217 10.33 33.36 -27.24
C VAL A 217 10.69 34.71 -26.62
N GLY A 218 11.98 34.94 -26.38
CA GLY A 218 12.42 36.16 -25.70
C GLY A 218 13.90 36.20 -25.33
N SER A 219 14.79 35.86 -26.27
CA SER A 219 16.18 36.32 -26.21
C SER A 219 16.46 37.17 -27.43
N GLN A 220 16.52 38.48 -27.18
CA GLN A 220 16.95 39.51 -28.10
C GLN A 220 18.36 39.18 -28.63
N VAL A 221 18.52 39.16 -29.95
CA VAL A 221 19.83 39.31 -30.59
C VAL A 221 19.85 40.72 -31.18
N LEU A 222 20.66 41.60 -30.57
CA LEU A 222 21.02 42.90 -31.12
C LEU A 222 22.00 42.68 -32.28
N PRO A 223 21.85 43.35 -33.44
CA PRO A 223 22.91 43.42 -34.43
C PRO A 223 23.84 44.57 -34.09
N GLN A 224 25.14 44.28 -33.87
CA GLN A 224 26.19 45.29 -33.99
C GLN A 224 26.78 45.26 -35.40
N SER A 225 26.71 46.43 -36.02
CA SER A 225 27.28 46.87 -37.28
C SER A 225 28.82 46.88 -37.31
N GLY A 226 29.39 46.71 -38.50
CA GLY A 226 30.75 47.15 -38.80
C GLY A 226 31.17 46.89 -40.24
N TRP A 227 31.18 47.96 -41.05
CA TRP A 227 31.94 48.25 -42.28
C TRP A 227 32.44 47.11 -43.17
#